data_AF-A0A967DZN8-F1
#
_entry.id   AF-A0A967DZN8-F1
#
_cell.length_a   1.000
_cell.length_b   1.000
_cell.length_c   1.000
_cell.angle_alpha   90.00
_cell.angle_beta   90.00
_cell.angle_gamma   90.00
#
_symmetry.space_group_name_H-M   'P 1'
#
loop_
_entity.id
_entity.type
_entity.pdbx_description
1 polymer ?
#
loop_
_entity_poly.entity_id
_entity_poly.type
_entity_poly.pdbx_seq_one_letter_code
_entity_poly.pdbx_strand_id
1 'polypeptide(L)'
;LSFAEELVGLYGPEFRQQNRRLIVHCLDRLDPRSRLGGPLHAKEDRLQRLRQTPGVSFAFFGNQDMFDLGHLDEQELLAPRYTIAVCWAPATPTFAYEPTRLSQSLIEQELIRTKGAFRQTRFERESALEVQHGDRALLFPPWKFEILGPRALLSLLAHRGAVGVLGAVDDQVFWELLAQLLEEPRYRPQEELFTATTLPKIFGELYDALVGLPIGESLDLSSLATLRRQHPSSADGVAAAFQFVRIHRGVAFPGSPVSSTARMFSSMSEEAPPWMVTLVPA
;
A
#
# COMPACT_ATOMS: atom_id res chain seq x y z
N LEU A 1 -2.66 -8.22 -9.58
CA LEU A 1 -3.69 -8.07 -10.65
C LEU A 1 -5.09 -8.61 -10.35
N SER A 2 -5.32 -9.55 -9.41
CA SER A 2 -6.68 -10.08 -9.17
C SER A 2 -7.71 -9.00 -8.79
N PHE A 3 -7.27 -7.96 -8.07
CA PHE A 3 -8.10 -6.80 -7.75
C PHE A 3 -8.58 -6.06 -9.01
N ALA A 4 -7.69 -5.85 -10.00
CA ALA A 4 -8.04 -5.19 -11.24
C ALA A 4 -9.06 -6.00 -12.07
N GLU A 5 -8.95 -7.33 -12.08
CA GLU A 5 -9.97 -8.21 -12.69
C GLU A 5 -11.34 -8.03 -12.03
N GLU A 6 -11.41 -8.01 -10.69
CA GLU A 6 -12.68 -7.84 -9.99
C GLU A 6 -13.27 -6.44 -10.17
N LEU A 7 -12.43 -5.40 -10.14
CA LEU A 7 -12.82 -4.01 -10.39
C LEU A 7 -13.42 -3.87 -11.80
N VAL A 8 -12.74 -4.39 -12.81
CA VAL A 8 -13.22 -4.37 -14.19
C VAL A 8 -14.50 -5.19 -14.35
N GLY A 9 -14.58 -6.37 -13.73
CA GLY A 9 -15.77 -7.21 -13.77
C GLY A 9 -17.00 -6.54 -13.14
N LEU A 10 -16.79 -5.82 -12.03
CA LEU A 10 -17.87 -5.18 -11.29
C LEU A 10 -18.34 -3.87 -11.94
N TYR A 11 -17.42 -3.00 -12.36
CA TYR A 11 -17.76 -1.65 -12.84
C TYR A 11 -17.72 -1.51 -14.37
N GLY A 12 -17.00 -2.37 -15.08
CA GLY A 12 -16.88 -2.32 -16.54
C GLY A 12 -18.23 -2.34 -17.29
N PRO A 13 -19.21 -3.18 -16.89
CA PRO A 13 -20.53 -3.20 -17.55
C PRO A 13 -21.26 -1.86 -17.51
N GLU A 14 -21.24 -1.15 -16.38
CA GLU A 14 -21.92 0.14 -16.22
C GLU A 14 -21.28 1.22 -17.11
N PHE A 15 -19.95 1.31 -17.11
CA PHE A 15 -19.22 2.24 -17.98
C PHE A 15 -19.56 1.99 -19.45
N ARG A 16 -19.60 0.71 -19.86
CA ARG A 16 -19.97 0.33 -21.22
C ARG A 16 -21.40 0.74 -21.56
N GLN A 17 -22.37 0.54 -20.66
CA GLN A 17 -23.77 0.96 -20.89
C GLN A 17 -23.89 2.48 -21.06
N GLN A 18 -23.07 3.25 -20.36
CA GLN A 18 -23.01 4.71 -20.48
C GLN A 18 -22.17 5.19 -21.68
N ASN A 19 -21.67 4.27 -22.52
CA ASN A 19 -20.73 4.56 -23.62
C ASN A 19 -19.47 5.31 -23.14
N ARG A 20 -19.01 5.01 -21.93
CA ARG A 20 -17.80 5.54 -21.31
C ARG A 20 -16.74 4.45 -21.24
N ARG A 21 -15.48 4.86 -21.29
CA ARG A 21 -14.34 3.96 -21.15
C ARG A 21 -13.87 3.92 -19.71
N LEU A 22 -13.71 2.72 -19.15
CA LEU A 22 -13.05 2.52 -17.87
C LEU A 22 -11.54 2.41 -18.10
N ILE A 23 -10.76 3.36 -17.61
CA ILE A 23 -9.29 3.35 -17.73
C ILE A 23 -8.70 2.70 -16.47
N VAL A 24 -7.88 1.67 -16.66
CA VAL A 24 -7.24 0.92 -15.58
C VAL A 24 -5.76 0.76 -15.89
N HIS A 25 -4.92 1.49 -15.17
CA HIS A 25 -3.48 1.34 -15.22
C HIS A 25 -2.99 0.64 -13.96
N CYS A 26 -2.13 -0.35 -14.13
CA CYS A 26 -1.55 -1.12 -13.04
C CYS A 26 -0.03 -1.04 -13.11
N LEU A 27 0.60 -0.71 -11.98
CA LEU A 27 2.05 -0.62 -11.83
C LEU A 27 2.54 -1.77 -10.94
N ASP A 28 3.69 -2.33 -11.28
CA ASP A 28 4.37 -3.32 -10.46
C ASP A 28 5.89 -3.15 -10.57
N ARG A 29 6.57 -3.12 -9.44
CA ARG A 29 8.02 -2.97 -9.37
C ARG A 29 8.75 -4.27 -9.72
N LEU A 30 8.04 -5.39 -9.72
CA LEU A 30 8.59 -6.68 -10.14
C LEU A 30 8.84 -6.67 -11.65
N ASP A 31 10.09 -6.96 -12.07
CA ASP A 31 10.39 -7.20 -13.48
C ASP A 31 9.72 -8.49 -13.92
N PRO A 32 8.83 -8.49 -14.94
CA PRO A 32 8.19 -9.70 -15.46
C PRO A 32 9.18 -10.78 -15.93
N ARG A 33 10.45 -10.43 -16.15
CA ARG A 33 11.53 -11.33 -16.55
C ARG A 33 12.35 -11.87 -15.37
N SER A 34 12.17 -11.33 -14.16
CA SER A 34 12.91 -11.73 -12.97
C SER A 34 12.52 -13.13 -12.51
N ARG A 35 13.49 -13.92 -12.02
CA ARG A 35 13.21 -15.23 -11.39
C ARG A 35 12.82 -15.10 -9.91
N LEU A 36 13.09 -13.94 -9.31
CA LEU A 36 12.84 -13.64 -7.89
C LEU A 36 11.37 -13.30 -7.59
N GLY A 37 10.54 -13.14 -8.62
CA GLY A 37 9.10 -12.84 -8.47
C GLY A 37 8.22 -14.01 -8.06
N GLY A 38 8.64 -15.24 -8.39
CA GLY A 38 7.92 -16.48 -8.06
C GLY A 38 6.40 -16.38 -8.33
N PRO A 39 5.54 -16.67 -7.34
CA PRO A 39 4.08 -16.66 -7.52
C PRO A 39 3.47 -15.25 -7.60
N LEU A 40 4.24 -14.20 -7.34
CA LEU A 40 3.78 -12.81 -7.37
C LEU A 40 3.70 -12.23 -8.78
N HIS A 41 4.31 -12.91 -9.76
CA HIS A 41 4.26 -12.50 -11.16
C HIS A 41 2.84 -12.32 -11.68
N ALA A 42 2.65 -11.26 -12.45
CA ALA A 42 1.44 -11.06 -13.23
C ALA A 42 1.24 -12.24 -14.19
N LYS A 43 0.14 -12.99 -14.00
CA LYS A 43 -0.18 -14.11 -14.88
C LYS A 43 -0.62 -13.60 -16.25
N GLU A 44 -0.04 -14.15 -17.32
CA GLU A 44 -0.31 -13.68 -18.69
C GLU A 44 -1.77 -13.89 -19.11
N ASP A 45 -2.41 -14.97 -18.67
CA ASP A 45 -3.82 -15.23 -18.94
C ASP A 45 -4.72 -14.10 -18.40
N ARG A 46 -4.41 -13.60 -17.20
CA ARG A 46 -5.09 -12.47 -16.56
C ARG A 46 -4.84 -11.15 -17.28
N LEU A 47 -3.60 -10.90 -17.71
CA LEU A 47 -3.26 -9.73 -18.52
C LEU A 47 -4.05 -9.71 -19.83
N GLN A 48 -4.12 -10.85 -20.53
CA GLN A 48 -4.87 -10.97 -21.78
C GLN A 48 -6.37 -10.73 -21.58
N ARG A 49 -6.97 -11.32 -20.54
CA ARG A 49 -8.39 -11.08 -20.22
C ARG A 49 -8.68 -9.60 -20.00
N LEU A 50 -7.85 -8.91 -19.22
CA LEU A 50 -8.02 -7.47 -18.96
C LEU A 50 -7.87 -6.63 -20.24
N ARG A 51 -6.86 -6.91 -21.07
CA ARG A 51 -6.63 -6.22 -22.36
C ARG A 51 -7.79 -6.41 -23.35
N GLN A 52 -8.42 -7.59 -23.33
CA GLN A 52 -9.51 -7.94 -24.26
C GLN A 52 -10.90 -7.53 -23.74
N THR A 53 -11.01 -6.98 -22.52
CA THR A 53 -12.30 -6.64 -21.94
C THR A 53 -12.95 -5.46 -22.68
N PRO A 54 -14.16 -5.61 -23.26
CA PRO A 54 -14.81 -4.52 -23.97
C PRO A 54 -15.14 -3.33 -23.07
N GLY A 55 -14.92 -2.11 -23.56
CA GLY A 55 -15.19 -0.87 -22.81
C GLY A 55 -14.10 -0.50 -21.79
N VAL A 56 -13.02 -1.29 -21.70
CA VAL A 56 -11.89 -1.04 -20.81
C VAL A 56 -10.68 -0.56 -21.63
N SER A 57 -9.92 0.39 -21.07
CA SER A 57 -8.56 0.72 -21.50
C SER A 57 -7.61 0.24 -20.42
N PHE A 58 -6.91 -0.87 -20.67
CA PHE A 58 -6.05 -1.49 -19.67
C PHE A 58 -4.58 -1.39 -20.08
N ALA A 59 -3.73 -0.97 -19.14
CA ALA A 59 -2.28 -1.01 -19.28
C ALA A 59 -1.64 -1.58 -18.00
N PHE A 60 -0.59 -2.37 -18.19
CA PHE A 60 0.22 -2.92 -17.10
C PHE A 60 1.68 -2.58 -17.33
N PHE A 61 2.31 -1.97 -16.34
CA PHE A 61 3.70 -1.57 -16.36
C PHE A 61 4.45 -2.34 -15.28
N GLY A 62 5.11 -3.42 -15.68
CA GLY A 62 6.04 -4.17 -14.82
C GLY A 62 7.44 -3.56 -14.86
N ASN A 63 8.27 -3.90 -13.87
CA ASN A 63 9.56 -3.26 -13.62
C ASN A 63 9.45 -1.73 -13.46
N GLN A 64 8.35 -1.25 -12.88
CA GLN A 64 8.09 0.17 -12.73
C GLN A 64 8.01 0.54 -11.25
N ASP A 65 8.94 1.38 -10.79
CA ASP A 65 8.82 1.98 -9.47
C ASP A 65 7.67 3.00 -9.46
N MET A 66 6.80 2.92 -8.46
CA MET A 66 5.64 3.81 -8.33
C MET A 66 6.04 5.25 -7.96
N PHE A 67 7.29 5.47 -7.56
CA PHE A 67 7.85 6.79 -7.26
C PHE A 67 8.74 7.35 -8.38
N ASP A 68 9.01 6.59 -9.45
CA ASP A 68 9.81 7.00 -10.60
C ASP A 68 8.97 6.97 -11.90
N LEU A 69 7.96 7.82 -11.96
CA LEU A 69 6.95 7.79 -13.03
C LEU A 69 7.25 8.74 -14.21
N GLY A 70 8.34 9.51 -14.14
CA GLY A 70 8.62 10.61 -15.08
C GLY A 70 8.60 10.17 -16.55
N HIS A 71 9.24 9.05 -16.87
CA HIS A 71 9.27 8.52 -18.24
C HIS A 71 7.88 8.14 -18.77
N LEU A 72 7.01 7.60 -17.91
CA LEU A 72 5.64 7.23 -18.29
C LEU A 72 4.75 8.46 -18.45
N ASP A 73 4.96 9.49 -17.61
CA ASP A 73 4.26 10.77 -17.71
C ASP A 73 4.66 11.54 -18.98
N GLU A 74 5.95 11.60 -19.31
CA GLU A 74 6.49 12.24 -20.52
C GLU A 74 5.91 11.63 -21.81
N GLN A 75 5.60 10.34 -21.79
CA GLN A 75 4.98 9.62 -22.91
C GLN A 75 3.45 9.61 -22.86
N GLU A 76 2.84 10.30 -21.89
CA GLU A 76 1.39 10.33 -21.69
C GLU A 76 0.76 8.93 -21.54
N LEU A 77 1.54 7.96 -21.02
CA LEU A 77 1.08 6.59 -20.80
C LEU A 77 0.24 6.44 -19.54
N LEU A 78 0.30 7.42 -18.64
CA LEU A 78 -0.49 7.50 -17.42
C LEU A 78 -1.46 8.66 -17.51
N ALA A 79 -2.62 8.51 -16.86
CA ALA A 79 -3.48 9.66 -16.62
C ALA A 79 -2.74 10.61 -15.64
N PRO A 80 -2.74 11.93 -15.88
CA PRO A 80 -2.14 12.89 -14.96
C PRO A 80 -2.74 12.79 -13.56
N ARG A 81 -4.05 12.55 -13.48
CA ARG A 81 -4.79 12.28 -12.24
C ARG A 81 -5.93 11.30 -12.50
N TYR A 82 -6.03 10.28 -11.66
CA TYR A 82 -7.08 9.27 -11.69
C TYR A 82 -8.23 9.67 -10.78
N THR A 83 -9.45 9.23 -11.10
CA THR A 83 -10.57 9.33 -10.18
C THR A 83 -10.30 8.57 -8.88
N ILE A 84 -9.72 7.37 -9.00
CA ILE A 84 -9.32 6.54 -7.86
C ILE A 84 -7.88 6.07 -8.08
N ALA A 85 -7.01 6.32 -7.11
CA ALA A 85 -5.68 5.72 -7.02
C ALA A 85 -5.70 4.67 -5.90
N VAL A 86 -5.20 3.47 -6.17
CA VAL A 86 -5.27 2.34 -5.23
C VAL A 86 -3.88 1.78 -4.97
N CYS A 87 -3.53 1.58 -3.70
CA CYS A 87 -2.46 0.68 -3.31
C CYS A 87 -3.06 -0.47 -2.50
N TRP A 88 -3.00 -1.68 -3.04
CA TRP A 88 -3.59 -2.86 -2.42
C TRP A 88 -2.50 -3.74 -1.82
N ALA A 89 -2.64 -4.09 -0.55
CA ALA A 89 -1.61 -4.70 0.28
C ALA A 89 -0.28 -3.94 0.22
N PRO A 90 -0.22 -2.70 0.74
CA PRO A 90 1.04 -1.97 0.87
C PRO A 90 2.12 -2.85 1.50
N ALA A 91 3.32 -2.89 0.92
CA ALA A 91 4.32 -3.87 1.31
C ALA A 91 4.97 -3.57 2.67
N THR A 92 4.95 -4.56 3.57
CA THR A 92 5.92 -4.67 4.66
C THR A 92 7.24 -5.24 4.12
N PRO A 93 8.41 -4.64 4.44
CA PRO A 93 8.60 -3.50 5.34
C PRO A 93 8.56 -2.11 4.70
N THR A 94 8.47 -1.99 3.37
CA THR A 94 8.64 -0.72 2.63
C THR A 94 7.88 0.48 3.18
N PHE A 95 6.65 0.28 3.65
CA PHE A 95 5.80 1.34 4.20
C PHE A 95 5.55 1.22 5.71
N ALA A 96 6.22 0.29 6.38
CA ALA A 96 5.96 -0.09 7.77
C ALA A 96 6.87 0.64 8.78
N TYR A 97 7.71 1.55 8.30
CA TYR A 97 8.63 2.37 9.09
C TYR A 97 8.74 3.75 8.44
N GLU A 98 8.63 4.82 9.22
CA GLU A 98 8.75 6.20 8.71
C GLU A 98 10.17 6.76 8.91
N PRO A 99 10.98 6.96 7.84
CA PRO A 99 12.37 7.42 7.95
C PRO A 99 12.53 8.81 8.59
N THR A 100 11.48 9.63 8.59
CA THR A 100 11.53 10.95 9.24
C THR A 100 11.35 10.92 10.76
N ARG A 101 11.08 9.74 11.34
CA ARG A 101 10.99 9.55 12.80
C ARG A 101 11.84 8.41 13.35
N LEU A 102 12.32 7.50 12.50
CA LEU A 102 13.12 6.35 12.89
C LEU A 102 14.46 6.37 12.14
N SER A 103 15.55 6.24 12.89
CA SER A 103 16.89 6.11 12.33
C SER A 103 17.03 4.84 11.49
N GLN A 104 17.88 4.90 10.48
CA GLN A 104 18.21 3.74 9.65
C GLN A 104 18.72 2.57 10.50
N SER A 105 19.54 2.83 11.52
CA SER A 105 20.06 1.78 12.39
C SER A 105 18.96 1.08 13.20
N LEU A 106 17.97 1.83 13.70
CA LEU A 106 16.84 1.25 14.43
C LEU A 106 15.98 0.38 13.49
N ILE A 107 15.72 0.87 12.27
CA ILE A 107 14.95 0.12 11.28
C ILE A 107 15.69 -1.17 10.87
N GLU A 108 16.98 -1.10 10.59
CA GLU A 108 17.80 -2.27 10.24
C GLU A 108 17.83 -3.31 11.36
N GLN A 109 18.01 -2.88 12.61
CA GLN A 109 17.96 -3.78 13.77
C GLN A 109 16.61 -4.48 13.88
N GLU A 110 15.52 -3.74 13.69
CA GLU A 110 14.17 -4.30 13.76
C GLU A 110 13.87 -5.27 12.61
N LEU A 111 14.35 -4.97 11.39
CA LEU A 111 14.27 -5.88 10.26
C LEU A 111 15.03 -7.18 10.52
N ILE A 112 16.25 -7.09 11.04
CA ILE A 112 17.03 -8.29 11.41
C ILE A 112 16.29 -9.08 12.48
N ARG A 113 15.72 -8.42 13.49
CA ARG A 113 14.98 -9.05 14.58
C ARG A 113 13.71 -9.77 14.11
N THR A 114 12.97 -9.17 13.18
CA THR A 114 11.62 -9.65 12.79
C THR A 114 11.60 -10.47 11.51
N LYS A 115 12.51 -10.20 10.57
CA LYS A 115 12.58 -10.87 9.26
C LYS A 115 13.80 -11.77 9.12
N GLY A 116 14.82 -11.58 9.96
CA GLY A 116 16.07 -12.33 9.95
C GLY A 116 17.22 -11.55 9.32
N ALA A 117 18.45 -12.02 9.52
CA ALA A 117 19.64 -11.39 8.97
C ALA A 117 19.60 -11.39 7.43
N PHE A 118 19.94 -10.27 6.81
CA PHE A 118 19.84 -10.13 5.36
C PHE A 118 21.09 -9.47 4.76
N ARG A 119 21.31 -9.73 3.47
CA ARG A 119 22.40 -9.12 2.69
C ARG A 119 22.05 -9.07 1.22
N GLN A 120 22.65 -8.11 0.52
CA GLN A 120 22.62 -8.10 -0.94
C GLN A 120 23.54 -9.20 -1.48
N THR A 121 23.06 -9.91 -2.50
CA THR A 121 23.78 -10.99 -3.19
C THR A 121 23.48 -10.94 -4.68
N ARG A 122 24.01 -11.92 -5.42
CA ARG A 122 23.64 -12.16 -6.81
C ARG A 122 23.04 -13.55 -6.94
N PHE A 123 21.91 -13.62 -7.64
CA PHE A 123 21.31 -14.88 -8.06
C PHE A 123 21.35 -14.95 -9.57
N GLU A 124 22.13 -15.89 -10.10
CA GLU A 124 22.45 -15.98 -11.53
C GLU A 124 23.02 -14.65 -12.10
N ARG A 125 22.20 -13.88 -12.82
CA ARG A 125 22.57 -12.61 -13.46
C ARG A 125 21.81 -11.40 -12.89
N GLU A 126 20.98 -11.59 -11.86
CA GLU A 126 20.24 -10.51 -11.22
C GLU A 126 20.71 -10.27 -9.77
N SER A 127 20.63 -9.02 -9.32
CA SER A 127 20.82 -8.68 -7.91
C SER A 127 19.67 -9.25 -7.09
N ALA A 128 19.97 -9.74 -5.90
CA ALA A 128 18.96 -10.33 -5.02
C ALA A 128 19.21 -9.92 -3.57
N LEU A 129 18.14 -9.86 -2.80
CA LEU A 129 18.20 -9.80 -1.34
C LEU A 129 18.12 -11.22 -0.79
N GLU A 130 19.17 -11.66 -0.09
CA GLU A 130 19.16 -12.90 0.67
C GLU A 130 18.75 -12.61 2.12
N VAL A 131 17.75 -13.34 2.62
CA VAL A 131 17.27 -13.24 4.01
C VAL A 131 17.37 -14.62 4.65
N GLN A 132 18.01 -14.68 5.81
CA GLN A 132 18.16 -15.90 6.60
C GLN A 132 16.92 -16.08 7.49
N HIS A 133 16.17 -17.15 7.25
CA HIS A 133 14.96 -17.48 7.99
C HIS A 133 15.04 -18.92 8.52
N GLY A 134 15.36 -19.05 9.81
CA GLY A 134 15.74 -20.35 10.40
C GLY A 134 16.99 -20.89 9.70
N ASP A 135 16.95 -22.14 9.25
CA ASP A 135 18.06 -22.82 8.57
C ASP A 135 18.07 -22.58 7.04
N ARG A 136 17.22 -21.67 6.53
CA ARG A 136 17.04 -21.45 5.09
C ARG A 136 17.39 -20.03 4.69
N ALA A 137 18.11 -19.91 3.57
CA ALA A 137 18.26 -18.66 2.84
C ALA A 137 17.09 -18.51 1.84
N LEU A 138 16.33 -17.41 1.98
CA LEU A 138 15.28 -17.02 1.03
C LEU A 138 15.80 -15.88 0.16
N LEU A 139 15.45 -15.91 -1.12
CA LEU A 139 15.85 -14.89 -2.09
C LEU A 139 14.64 -14.05 -2.49
N PHE A 140 14.83 -12.74 -2.52
CA PHE A 140 13.84 -11.74 -2.90
C PHE A 140 14.43 -10.75 -3.89
N PRO A 141 13.59 -9.97 -4.60
CA PRO A 141 14.05 -8.79 -5.32
C PRO A 141 14.89 -7.89 -4.40
N PRO A 142 15.93 -7.22 -4.92
CA PRO A 142 16.92 -6.49 -4.12
C PRO A 142 16.30 -5.34 -3.33
N TRP A 143 15.16 -4.84 -3.83
CA TRP A 143 14.40 -3.74 -3.25
C TRP A 143 13.39 -4.15 -2.18
N LYS A 144 13.23 -5.44 -1.88
CA LYS A 144 12.18 -5.94 -0.97
C LYS A 144 12.23 -5.27 0.41
N PHE A 145 13.42 -4.88 0.89
CA PHE A 145 13.63 -4.19 2.18
C PHE A 145 13.99 -2.70 2.02
N GLU A 146 13.79 -2.11 0.85
CA GLU A 146 13.88 -0.65 0.73
C GLU A 146 12.74 0.01 1.49
N ILE A 147 13.09 0.96 2.35
CA ILE A 147 12.18 1.65 3.25
C ILE A 147 11.91 3.04 2.71
N LEU A 148 10.64 3.29 2.38
CA LEU A 148 10.17 4.58 1.85
C LEU A 148 9.27 5.29 2.86
N GLY A 149 8.53 4.50 3.64
CA GLY A 149 7.64 4.98 4.68
C GLY A 149 6.26 5.42 4.21
N PRO A 150 5.29 5.48 5.15
CA PRO A 150 3.90 5.80 4.86
C PRO A 150 3.72 7.19 4.24
N ARG A 151 4.57 8.17 4.56
CA ARG A 151 4.46 9.53 4.01
C ARG A 151 4.60 9.55 2.49
N ALA A 152 5.55 8.77 1.95
CA ALA A 152 5.76 8.67 0.51
C ALA A 152 4.49 8.13 -0.17
N LEU A 153 3.92 7.05 0.37
CA LEU A 153 2.69 6.44 -0.17
C LEU A 153 1.49 7.39 -0.13
N LEU A 154 1.29 8.10 0.99
CA LEU A 154 0.23 9.11 1.12
C LEU A 154 0.41 10.24 0.10
N SER A 155 1.64 10.73 -0.08
CA SER A 155 1.95 11.74 -1.09
C SER A 155 1.59 11.26 -2.48
N LEU A 156 2.02 10.05 -2.86
CA LEU A 156 1.71 9.47 -4.17
C LEU A 156 0.20 9.41 -4.43
N LEU A 157 -0.58 8.91 -3.45
CA LEU A 157 -2.03 8.82 -3.58
C LEU A 157 -2.71 10.18 -3.70
N ALA A 158 -2.22 11.19 -2.97
CA ALA A 158 -2.76 12.54 -3.04
C ALA A 158 -2.53 13.19 -4.41
N HIS A 159 -1.36 12.96 -5.01
CA HIS A 159 -1.02 13.52 -6.32
C HIS A 159 -1.70 12.78 -7.47
N ARG A 160 -1.83 11.46 -7.37
CA ARG A 160 -2.34 10.62 -8.48
C ARG A 160 -3.85 10.38 -8.41
N GLY A 161 -4.51 10.61 -7.28
CA GLY A 161 -5.94 10.33 -7.10
C GLY A 161 -6.78 11.57 -6.79
N ALA A 162 -8.03 11.58 -7.22
CA ALA A 162 -9.07 12.37 -6.58
C ALA A 162 -9.57 11.69 -5.28
N VAL A 163 -9.51 10.35 -5.25
CA VAL A 163 -9.69 9.51 -4.07
C VAL A 163 -8.54 8.50 -4.02
N GLY A 164 -7.90 8.37 -2.87
CA GLY A 164 -6.93 7.31 -2.57
C GLY A 164 -7.61 6.17 -1.83
N VAL A 165 -7.29 4.93 -2.19
CA VAL A 165 -7.75 3.73 -1.46
C VAL A 165 -6.55 2.86 -1.12
N LEU A 166 -6.42 2.55 0.16
CA LEU A 166 -5.49 1.56 0.68
C LEU A 166 -6.31 0.36 1.13
N GLY A 167 -6.14 -0.79 0.50
CA GLY A 167 -6.87 -2.01 0.84
C GLY A 167 -5.93 -3.10 1.35
N ALA A 168 -6.43 -3.97 2.22
CA ALA A 168 -5.65 -5.05 2.84
C ALA A 168 -4.34 -4.56 3.50
N VAL A 169 -4.44 -3.46 4.24
CA VAL A 169 -3.31 -2.85 4.96
C VAL A 169 -3.04 -3.66 6.23
N ASP A 170 -1.82 -4.16 6.39
CA ASP A 170 -1.41 -4.84 7.62
C ASP A 170 -1.34 -3.86 8.81
N ASP A 171 -1.38 -4.38 10.03
CA ASP A 171 -1.39 -3.56 11.25
C ASP A 171 -0.16 -2.63 11.33
N GLN A 172 1.02 -3.11 10.97
CA GLN A 172 2.25 -2.33 11.11
C GLN A 172 2.23 -1.11 10.19
N VAL A 173 1.87 -1.31 8.91
CA VAL A 173 1.72 -0.22 7.95
C VAL A 173 0.54 0.68 8.34
N PHE A 174 -0.56 0.12 8.82
CA PHE A 174 -1.75 0.89 9.22
C PHE A 174 -1.46 1.93 10.30
N TRP A 175 -0.81 1.52 11.40
CA TRP A 175 -0.50 2.45 12.49
C TRP A 175 0.51 3.51 12.09
N GLU A 176 1.49 3.15 11.26
CA GLU A 176 2.44 4.10 10.68
C GLU A 176 1.76 5.12 9.75
N LEU A 177 0.84 4.67 8.89
CA LEU A 177 0.00 5.56 8.07
C LEU A 177 -0.82 6.51 8.93
N LEU A 178 -1.47 5.98 9.96
CA LEU A 178 -2.33 6.76 10.86
C LEU A 178 -1.54 7.86 11.58
N ALA A 179 -0.34 7.53 12.07
CA ALA A 179 0.56 8.49 12.69
C ALA A 179 0.87 9.69 11.77
N GLN A 180 0.89 9.51 10.45
CA GLN A 180 1.15 10.62 9.53
C GLN A 180 -0.08 11.49 9.28
N LEU A 181 -1.28 10.92 9.34
CA LEU A 181 -2.56 11.57 9.06
C LEU A 181 -3.07 12.43 10.22
N LEU A 182 -2.62 12.19 11.45
CA LEU A 182 -3.07 12.91 12.64
C LEU A 182 -2.29 14.20 12.86
N GLU A 183 -2.91 15.26 13.36
CA GLU A 183 -2.23 16.55 13.57
C GLU A 183 -1.19 16.47 14.70
N GLU A 184 -1.57 15.91 15.85
CA GLU A 184 -0.76 16.02 17.07
C GLU A 184 0.61 15.32 16.95
N PRO A 185 1.72 15.98 17.31
CA PRO A 185 3.06 15.38 17.25
C PRO A 185 3.24 14.12 18.10
N ARG A 186 2.44 13.94 19.16
CA ARG A 186 2.53 12.77 20.04
C ARG A 186 2.36 11.44 19.33
N TYR A 187 1.62 11.42 18.20
CA TYR A 187 1.42 10.22 17.40
C TYR A 187 2.66 9.83 16.57
N ARG A 188 3.69 10.68 16.54
CA ARG A 188 4.94 10.45 15.79
C ARG A 188 6.16 10.60 16.71
N PRO A 189 6.27 9.79 17.78
CA PRO A 189 7.46 9.82 18.62
C PRO A 189 8.71 9.44 17.80
N GLN A 190 9.82 10.10 18.12
CA GLN A 190 11.12 9.85 17.50
C GLN A 190 11.75 8.60 18.12
N GLU A 191 12.36 7.76 17.29
CA GLU A 191 13.08 6.54 17.67
C GLU A 191 12.24 5.53 18.49
N GLU A 192 10.90 5.58 18.38
CA GLU A 192 10.00 4.66 19.08
C GLU A 192 9.20 3.80 18.11
N LEU A 193 9.48 2.51 18.09
CA LEU A 193 8.76 1.55 17.25
C LEU A 193 7.32 1.36 17.74
N PHE A 194 6.41 1.17 16.79
CA PHE A 194 5.04 0.79 17.10
C PHE A 194 4.98 -0.71 17.36
N THR A 195 4.58 -1.05 18.57
CA THR A 195 4.46 -2.42 19.08
C THR A 195 3.16 -2.54 19.86
N ALA A 196 2.74 -3.75 20.19
CA ALA A 196 1.56 -3.97 21.02
C ALA A 196 1.61 -3.24 22.38
N THR A 197 2.80 -2.92 22.89
CA THR A 197 2.97 -2.23 24.18
C THR A 197 3.07 -0.71 24.07
N THR A 198 3.54 -0.19 22.94
CA THR A 198 3.70 1.26 22.71
C THR A 198 2.46 1.87 22.06
N LEU A 199 1.77 1.14 21.19
CA LEU A 199 0.58 1.62 20.49
C LEU A 199 -0.52 2.16 21.43
N PRO A 200 -0.94 1.45 22.49
CA PRO A 200 -1.96 1.99 23.41
C PRO A 200 -1.51 3.26 24.11
N LYS A 201 -0.21 3.41 24.41
CA LYS A 201 0.34 4.59 25.10
C LYS A 201 0.40 5.81 24.18
N ILE A 202 0.75 5.60 22.92
CA ILE A 202 0.92 6.66 21.92
C ILE A 202 -0.45 7.15 21.42
N PHE A 203 -1.34 6.23 21.12
CA PHE A 203 -2.63 6.54 20.49
C PHE A 203 -3.80 6.66 21.48
N GLY A 204 -3.68 6.11 22.69
CA GLY A 204 -4.68 6.27 23.77
C GLY A 204 -6.08 5.83 23.33
N GLU A 205 -7.09 6.66 23.58
CA GLU A 205 -8.48 6.39 23.22
C GLU A 205 -8.68 6.10 21.72
N LEU A 206 -7.84 6.65 20.83
CA LEU A 206 -7.87 6.33 19.40
C LEU A 206 -7.55 4.86 19.15
N TYR A 207 -6.58 4.31 19.91
CA TYR A 207 -6.23 2.89 19.83
C TYR A 207 -7.42 2.02 20.24
N ASP A 208 -8.03 2.33 21.39
CA ASP A 208 -9.14 1.56 21.94
C ASP A 208 -10.35 1.59 20.99
N ALA A 209 -10.67 2.75 20.43
CA ALA A 209 -11.76 2.92 19.48
C ALA A 209 -11.54 2.12 18.18
N LEU A 210 -10.33 2.15 17.63
CA LEU A 210 -10.01 1.44 16.38
C LEU A 210 -9.92 -0.06 16.58
N VAL A 211 -9.26 -0.53 17.63
CA VAL A 211 -9.15 -1.97 17.94
C VAL A 211 -10.53 -2.55 18.31
N GLY A 212 -11.38 -1.76 18.95
CA GLY A 212 -12.76 -2.12 19.27
C GLY A 212 -13.72 -2.06 18.08
N LEU A 213 -13.30 -1.56 16.91
CA LEU A 213 -14.16 -1.45 15.72
C LEU A 213 -14.53 -2.85 15.20
N PRO A 214 -15.82 -3.22 15.13
CA PRO A 214 -16.22 -4.52 14.63
C PRO A 214 -15.82 -4.74 13.17
N ILE A 215 -15.57 -5.99 12.79
CA ILE A 215 -15.28 -6.33 11.39
C ILE A 215 -16.49 -5.98 10.52
N GLY A 216 -16.24 -5.28 9.41
CA GLY A 216 -17.27 -4.77 8.50
C GLY A 216 -17.69 -3.33 8.78
N GLU A 217 -17.39 -2.80 9.98
CA GLU A 217 -17.72 -1.43 10.35
C GLU A 217 -16.66 -0.44 9.88
N SER A 218 -17.04 0.84 9.93
CA SER A 218 -16.20 1.95 9.51
C SER A 218 -16.38 3.17 10.39
N LEU A 219 -15.35 4.03 10.43
CA LEU A 219 -15.42 5.31 11.09
C LEU A 219 -14.67 6.39 10.29
N ASP A 220 -15.12 7.63 10.43
CA ASP A 220 -14.40 8.79 9.93
C ASP A 220 -13.35 9.18 10.96
N LEU A 221 -12.07 9.23 10.57
CA LEU A 221 -10.98 9.47 11.50
C LEU A 221 -11.11 10.84 12.21
N SER A 222 -11.67 11.84 11.50
CA SER A 222 -11.97 13.16 12.05
C SER A 222 -12.98 13.16 13.20
N SER A 223 -13.73 12.07 13.39
CA SER A 223 -14.62 11.91 14.55
C SER A 223 -13.87 11.61 15.84
N LEU A 224 -12.62 11.12 15.75
CA LEU A 224 -11.81 10.72 16.90
C LEU A 224 -10.61 11.63 17.14
N ALA A 225 -10.04 12.21 16.08
CA ALA A 225 -8.87 13.08 16.20
C ALA A 225 -8.74 14.08 15.04
N THR A 226 -8.03 15.19 15.29
CA THR A 226 -7.80 16.22 14.28
C THR A 226 -6.86 15.69 13.18
N LEU A 227 -7.30 15.81 11.92
CA LEU A 227 -6.49 15.48 10.75
C LEU A 227 -5.40 16.53 10.52
N ARG A 228 -4.26 16.07 10.04
CA ARG A 228 -3.12 16.90 9.71
C ARG A 228 -3.42 17.79 8.51
N ARG A 229 -3.29 19.10 8.68
CA ARG A 229 -3.62 20.06 7.59
C ARG A 229 -2.52 20.20 6.55
N GLN A 230 -1.28 19.85 6.89
CA GLN A 230 -0.13 19.89 5.99
C GLN A 230 0.80 18.72 6.31
N HIS A 231 0.95 17.79 5.37
CA HIS A 231 2.05 16.83 5.44
C HIS A 231 3.31 17.49 4.90
N PRO A 232 4.45 17.45 5.61
CA PRO A 232 5.69 17.98 5.08
C PRO A 232 5.99 17.22 3.78
N SER A 233 6.33 17.97 2.74
CA SER A 233 6.45 17.45 1.40
C SER A 233 7.42 16.27 1.34
N SER A 234 7.11 15.27 0.51
CA SER A 234 8.17 14.52 -0.16
C SER A 234 8.83 15.46 -1.18
N ALA A 235 10.07 15.16 -1.60
CA ALA A 235 10.97 15.92 -2.48
C ALA A 235 10.40 17.01 -3.44
N ASP A 236 9.18 16.86 -3.96
CA ASP A 236 8.50 17.75 -4.92
C ASP A 236 7.78 18.97 -4.32
N GLY A 237 7.89 19.22 -3.01
CA GLY A 237 7.52 20.51 -2.41
C GLY A 237 6.02 20.79 -2.21
N VAL A 238 5.11 19.90 -2.65
CA VAL A 238 3.67 20.04 -2.37
C VAL A 238 3.31 19.22 -1.13
N ALA A 239 2.84 19.92 -0.10
CA ALA A 239 2.28 19.29 1.08
C ALA A 239 0.96 18.60 0.70
N ALA A 240 0.92 17.27 0.70
CA ALA A 240 -0.34 16.55 0.64
C ALA A 240 -1.13 16.82 1.93
N ALA A 241 -2.44 16.95 1.83
CA ALA A 241 -3.35 17.00 2.97
C ALA A 241 -4.62 16.24 2.61
N PHE A 242 -5.31 15.70 3.61
CA PHE A 242 -6.53 14.95 3.40
C PHE A 242 -7.67 15.61 4.17
N GLN A 243 -8.70 16.01 3.44
CA GLN A 243 -9.91 16.58 4.03
C GLN A 243 -10.85 15.50 4.57
N PHE A 244 -10.72 14.26 4.09
CA PHE A 244 -11.50 13.12 4.56
C PHE A 244 -10.65 11.86 4.61
N VAL A 245 -10.74 11.16 5.74
CA VAL A 245 -10.10 9.86 5.98
C VAL A 245 -11.14 8.95 6.62
N ARG A 246 -11.50 7.87 5.94
CA ARG A 246 -12.38 6.83 6.50
C ARG A 246 -11.62 5.53 6.65
N ILE A 247 -11.75 4.92 7.83
CA ILE A 247 -11.13 3.66 8.18
C ILE A 247 -12.22 2.60 8.23
N HIS A 248 -11.96 1.46 7.61
CA HIS A 248 -12.81 0.27 7.70
C HIS A 248 -12.00 -0.90 8.27
N ARG A 249 -12.64 -1.70 9.12
CA ARG A 249 -12.05 -2.93 9.66
C ARG A 249 -12.45 -4.13 8.79
N GLY A 250 -11.46 -4.86 8.27
CA GLY A 250 -11.67 -6.14 7.59
C GLY A 250 -11.08 -6.23 6.18
N VAL A 251 -11.19 -7.44 5.63
CA VAL A 251 -10.56 -7.86 4.37
C VAL A 251 -11.39 -7.60 3.11
N ALA A 252 -12.72 -7.57 3.27
CA ALA A 252 -13.67 -7.62 2.18
C ALA A 252 -14.97 -6.94 2.60
N PHE A 253 -15.56 -6.18 1.67
CA PHE A 253 -16.81 -5.47 1.88
C PHE A 253 -17.79 -5.85 0.77
N PRO A 254 -19.07 -6.10 1.08
CA PRO A 254 -20.07 -6.43 0.07
C PRO A 254 -20.08 -5.38 -1.07
N GLY A 255 -20.06 -5.85 -2.31
CA GLY A 255 -20.09 -4.98 -3.49
C GLY A 255 -18.80 -4.17 -3.73
N SER A 256 -17.68 -4.54 -3.10
CA SER A 256 -16.36 -3.93 -3.35
C SER A 256 -15.39 -4.96 -3.92
N PRO A 257 -14.48 -4.56 -4.83
CA PRO A 257 -13.45 -5.46 -5.34
C PRO A 257 -12.43 -5.82 -4.25
N VAL A 258 -11.93 -7.07 -4.26
CA VAL A 258 -11.07 -7.63 -3.21
C VAL A 258 -9.96 -8.47 -3.83
N SER A 259 -8.70 -8.18 -3.50
CA SER A 259 -7.59 -8.99 -4.04
C SER A 259 -7.57 -10.42 -3.48
N SER A 260 -6.89 -11.31 -4.21
CA SER A 260 -6.60 -12.68 -3.74
C SER A 260 -5.83 -12.67 -2.42
N THR A 261 -4.84 -11.78 -2.26
CA THR A 261 -4.12 -11.57 -0.99
C THR A 261 -5.08 -11.26 0.15
N ALA A 262 -6.05 -10.36 -0.07
CA ALA A 262 -7.04 -10.02 0.95
C ALA A 262 -7.89 -11.23 1.37
N ARG A 263 -8.26 -12.09 0.41
CA ARG A 263 -9.01 -13.33 0.70
C ARG A 263 -8.21 -14.37 1.47
N MET A 264 -6.88 -14.35 1.38
CA MET A 264 -6.04 -15.29 2.14
C MET A 264 -6.01 -14.97 3.65
N PHE A 265 -6.25 -13.73 4.05
CA PHE A 265 -6.24 -13.34 5.46
C PHE A 265 -7.28 -14.08 6.30
N SER A 266 -8.45 -14.43 5.75
CA SER A 266 -9.45 -15.22 6.50
C SER A 266 -8.99 -16.64 6.82
N SER A 267 -7.94 -17.13 6.14
CA SER A 267 -7.31 -18.43 6.38
C SER A 267 -6.05 -18.36 7.24
N MET A 268 -5.62 -17.14 7.64
CA MET A 268 -4.43 -16.92 8.46
C MET A 268 -4.85 -16.74 9.91
N SER A 269 -4.53 -17.70 10.77
CA SER A 269 -4.90 -17.68 12.20
C SER A 269 -4.08 -16.72 13.05
N GLU A 270 -2.90 -16.31 12.55
CA GLU A 270 -1.92 -15.49 13.29
C GLU A 270 -1.93 -14.02 12.87
N GLU A 271 -2.68 -13.68 11.81
CA GLU A 271 -2.72 -12.32 11.26
C GLU A 271 -4.02 -11.62 11.68
N ALA A 272 -3.91 -10.38 12.14
CA ALA A 272 -5.08 -9.56 12.43
C ALA A 272 -5.85 -9.26 11.12
N PRO A 273 -7.19 -9.10 11.17
CA PRO A 273 -7.96 -8.64 10.03
C PRO A 273 -7.36 -7.32 9.51
N PRO A 274 -6.94 -7.22 8.24
CA PRO A 274 -6.34 -6.00 7.72
C PRO A 274 -7.33 -4.84 7.70
N TRP A 275 -6.79 -3.67 7.44
CA TRP A 275 -7.53 -2.41 7.35
C TRP A 275 -7.78 -2.02 5.91
N MET A 276 -8.80 -1.20 5.71
CA MET A 276 -8.98 -0.41 4.51
C MET A 276 -9.09 1.06 4.87
N VAL A 277 -8.38 1.91 4.13
CA VAL A 277 -8.37 3.36 4.34
C VAL A 277 -8.76 4.06 3.05
N THR A 278 -9.81 4.88 3.12
CA THR A 278 -10.24 5.78 2.04
C THR A 278 -9.76 7.18 2.36
N LEU A 279 -9.13 7.83 1.39
CA LEU A 279 -8.46 9.12 1.52
C LEU A 279 -9.01 10.07 0.46
N VAL A 280 -9.45 11.26 0.85
CA VAL A 280 -9.79 12.34 -0.11
C VAL A 280 -8.82 13.49 0.12
N PRO A 281 -7.96 13.78 -0.87
CA PRO A 281 -7.06 14.92 -0.80
C PRO A 281 -7.83 16.25 -0.66
N ALA A 282 -7.23 17.21 0.04
CA ALA A 282 -7.73 18.57 0.20
C ALA A 282 -7.48 19.44 -1.04
#